data_AF-A0A358C318-F1
#
_entry.id   AF-A0A358C318-F1
#
_cell.length_a   1.000
_cell.length_b   1.000
_cell.length_c   1.000
_cell.angle_alpha   90.00
_cell.angle_beta   90.00
_cell.angle_gamma   90.00
#
_symmetry.space_group_name_H-M   'P 1'
#
loop_
_entity.id
_entity.type
_entity.pdbx_description
1 polymer ?
#
loop_
_entity_poly.entity_id
_entity_poly.type
_entity_poly.pdbx_seq_one_letter_code
_entity_poly.pdbx_strand_id
1 'polypeptide(L)'
;MTLTTHAVIGAIIGGATGNPYMAFSLGFVSHLLVDIIPHGDRELYEGHKTKTAQKRAIAFVIMDAIAALIVISLMFSYSPDHTLSFAIAMGIIGSVLPDFINGIYEAWDVKSLEWFNKFHFFFHNMVSDRSGDVPLRYGLLGQLVVILFLQRFF
;
A
#
# COMPACT_ATOMS: atom_id res chain seq x y z
N MET A 1 -3.25 -2.69 2.58
CA MET A 1 -4.21 -1.75 1.94
C MET A 1 -3.92 -1.76 0.44
N THR A 2 -4.58 -0.93 -0.38
CA THR A 2 -4.18 -0.79 -1.77
C THR A 2 -2.83 -0.10 -1.89
N LEU A 3 -2.05 -0.54 -2.88
CA LEU A 3 -0.81 0.09 -3.32
C LEU A 3 -1.03 1.59 -3.60
N THR A 4 -2.18 1.93 -4.16
CA THR A 4 -2.59 3.32 -4.41
C THR A 4 -2.59 4.14 -3.12
N THR A 5 -3.21 3.63 -2.04
CA THR A 5 -3.27 4.34 -0.75
C THR A 5 -1.87 4.53 -0.16
N HIS A 6 -1.03 3.49 -0.19
CA HIS A 6 0.34 3.58 0.30
C HIS A 6 1.18 4.57 -0.50
N ALA A 7 1.07 4.58 -1.82
CA ALA A 7 1.79 5.52 -2.68
C ALA A 7 1.39 6.97 -2.37
N VAL A 8 0.10 7.26 -2.20
CA VAL A 8 -0.40 8.61 -1.86
C VAL A 8 0.14 9.07 -0.49
N ILE A 9 0.08 8.21 0.52
CA ILE A 9 0.61 8.52 1.86
C ILE A 9 2.12 8.75 1.79
N GLY A 10 2.85 7.89 1.08
CA GLY A 10 4.30 8.03 0.87
C GLY A 10 4.67 9.34 0.17
N ALA A 11 3.88 9.74 -0.82
CA ALA A 11 4.09 11.00 -1.53
C ALA A 11 3.94 12.22 -0.60
N ILE A 12 2.90 12.23 0.23
CA ILE A 12 2.64 13.29 1.22
C ILE A 12 3.75 13.33 2.27
N ILE A 13 4.16 12.19 2.81
CA ILE A 13 5.27 12.09 3.77
C ILE A 13 6.56 12.65 3.16
N GLY A 14 6.86 12.31 1.92
CA GLY A 14 8.05 12.81 1.24
C GLY A 14 8.00 14.31 0.97
N GLY A 15 6.83 14.85 0.62
CA GLY A 15 6.60 16.30 0.47
C GLY A 15 6.75 17.05 1.80
N ALA A 16 6.18 16.52 2.87
CA ALA A 16 6.22 17.14 4.20
C ALA A 16 7.61 17.09 4.85
N THR A 17 8.39 16.04 4.60
CA THR A 17 9.70 15.87 5.24
C THR A 17 10.83 16.57 4.48
N GLY A 18 10.79 16.59 3.15
CA GLY A 18 11.86 17.10 2.29
C GLY A 18 13.21 16.35 2.40
N ASN A 19 13.33 15.40 3.32
CA ASN A 19 14.52 14.58 3.54
C ASN A 19 14.29 13.15 3.04
N PRO A 20 15.06 12.66 2.06
CA PRO A 20 14.81 11.35 1.45
C PRO A 20 14.90 10.15 2.41
N TYR A 21 15.79 10.20 3.39
CA TYR A 21 15.95 9.11 4.37
C TYR A 21 14.77 9.07 5.34
N MET A 22 14.35 10.23 5.83
CA MET A 22 13.16 10.32 6.68
C MET A 22 11.90 9.94 5.89
N ALA A 23 11.78 10.38 4.64
CA ALA A 23 10.66 10.05 3.77
C ALA A 23 10.54 8.54 3.59
N PHE A 24 11.64 7.86 3.26
CA PHE A 24 11.67 6.41 3.11
C PHE A 24 11.29 5.70 4.40
N SER A 25 11.92 6.02 5.53
CA SER A 25 11.68 5.35 6.81
C SER A 25 10.24 5.57 7.30
N LEU A 26 9.74 6.80 7.23
CA LEU A 26 8.37 7.11 7.62
C LEU A 26 7.35 6.50 6.65
N GLY A 27 7.64 6.46 5.35
CA GLY A 27 6.84 5.76 4.36
C GLY A 27 6.70 4.27 4.69
N PHE A 28 7.81 3.61 4.98
CA PHE A 28 7.85 2.19 5.36
C PHE A 28 7.06 1.91 6.64
N VAL A 29 7.25 2.73 7.68
CA VAL A 29 6.49 2.60 8.93
C VAL A 29 5.00 2.88 8.70
N SER A 30 4.67 3.89 7.90
CA SER A 30 3.27 4.25 7.61
C SER A 30 2.51 3.11 6.93
N HIS A 31 3.17 2.37 6.04
CA HIS A 31 2.58 1.19 5.40
C HIS A 31 2.08 0.18 6.44
N LEU A 32 2.97 -0.26 7.34
CA LEU A 32 2.65 -1.25 8.36
C LEU A 32 1.54 -0.76 9.30
N LEU A 33 1.56 0.51 9.69
CA LEU A 33 0.56 1.07 10.60
C LEU A 33 -0.81 1.23 9.93
N VAL A 34 -0.85 1.61 8.66
CA VAL A 34 -2.09 1.80 7.92
C VAL A 34 -2.76 0.46 7.61
N ASP A 35 -1.97 -0.60 7.41
CA ASP A 35 -2.48 -1.96 7.18
C ASP A 35 -3.15 -2.61 8.37
N ILE A 36 -2.96 -2.05 9.59
CA ILE A 36 -3.74 -2.46 10.77
C ILE A 36 -5.25 -2.22 10.54
N ILE A 37 -5.62 -1.23 9.73
CA ILE A 37 -7.02 -0.86 9.49
C ILE A 37 -7.67 -1.92 8.59
N PRO A 38 -8.75 -2.61 9.01
CA PRO A 38 -9.43 -3.60 8.17
C PRO A 38 -9.87 -3.00 6.83
N HIS A 39 -9.51 -3.67 5.73
CA HIS A 39 -9.71 -3.14 4.37
C HIS A 39 -10.16 -4.18 3.34
N GLY A 40 -10.50 -5.39 3.77
CA GLY A 40 -11.33 -6.31 3.01
C GLY A 40 -10.65 -7.13 1.93
N ASP A 41 -9.34 -7.29 2.01
CA ASP A 41 -8.54 -8.11 1.11
C ASP A 41 -8.24 -9.51 1.67
N ARG A 42 -8.81 -9.88 2.82
CA ARG A 42 -8.63 -11.22 3.42
C ARG A 42 -8.89 -12.38 2.47
N GLU A 43 -9.94 -12.30 1.66
CA GLU A 43 -10.23 -13.33 0.66
C GLU A 43 -9.19 -13.39 -0.46
N LEU A 44 -8.52 -12.27 -0.76
CA LEU A 44 -7.46 -12.22 -1.76
C LEU A 44 -6.26 -13.01 -1.26
N TYR A 45 -5.84 -12.84 0.00
CA TYR A 45 -4.63 -13.49 0.52
C TYR A 45 -4.82 -14.85 1.23
N GLU A 46 -6.02 -15.18 1.71
CA GLU A 46 -6.31 -16.52 2.28
C GLU A 46 -6.91 -17.48 1.23
N GLY A 47 -7.53 -16.92 0.18
CA GLY A 47 -8.30 -17.65 -0.83
C GLY A 47 -7.48 -18.28 -1.97
N HIS A 48 -6.15 -18.15 -1.97
CA HIS A 48 -5.26 -18.56 -3.08
C HIS A 48 -5.17 -20.07 -3.37
N LYS A 49 -6.02 -20.91 -2.77
CA LYS A 49 -5.94 -22.38 -2.87
C LYS A 49 -6.15 -22.91 -4.29
N THR A 50 -6.62 -22.07 -5.22
CA THR A 50 -6.83 -22.42 -6.62
C THR A 50 -6.08 -21.49 -7.56
N LYS A 51 -5.67 -22.01 -8.73
CA LYS A 51 -5.04 -21.20 -9.79
C LYS A 51 -5.91 -20.01 -10.23
N THR A 52 -7.23 -20.16 -10.19
CA THR A 52 -8.17 -19.09 -10.54
C THR A 52 -8.15 -17.96 -9.51
N ALA A 53 -8.12 -18.30 -8.22
CA ALA A 53 -8.01 -17.31 -7.15
C ALA A 53 -6.67 -16.55 -7.21
N GLN A 54 -5.57 -17.25 -7.46
CA GLN A 54 -4.25 -16.62 -7.66
C GLN A 54 -4.25 -15.64 -8.84
N LYS A 55 -4.82 -16.03 -9.99
CA LYS A 55 -4.95 -15.12 -11.15
C LYS A 55 -5.77 -13.87 -10.82
N ARG A 56 -6.83 -14.01 -10.02
CA ARG A 56 -7.66 -12.88 -9.58
C ARG A 56 -6.88 -11.94 -8.65
N ALA A 57 -6.13 -12.47 -7.70
CA ALA A 57 -5.28 -11.68 -6.81
C ALA A 57 -4.20 -10.93 -7.60
N ILE A 58 -3.50 -11.61 -8.51
CA ILE A 58 -2.51 -10.96 -9.40
C ILE A 58 -3.16 -9.86 -10.25
N ALA A 59 -4.32 -10.13 -10.85
CA ALA A 59 -5.03 -9.13 -11.64
C ALA A 59 -5.43 -7.90 -10.80
N PHE A 60 -5.87 -8.12 -9.56
CA PHE A 60 -6.19 -7.05 -8.63
C PHE A 60 -4.96 -6.18 -8.31
N VAL A 61 -3.83 -6.80 -7.95
CA VAL A 61 -2.57 -6.10 -7.66
C VAL A 61 -2.08 -5.31 -8.88
N ILE A 62 -2.15 -5.89 -10.09
CA ILE A 62 -1.77 -5.18 -11.32
C ILE A 62 -2.69 -3.97 -11.57
N MET A 63 -4.00 -4.14 -11.44
CA MET A 63 -4.96 -3.06 -11.61
C MET A 63 -4.71 -1.94 -10.59
N ASP A 64 -4.41 -2.30 -9.36
CA ASP A 64 -4.13 -1.34 -8.29
C ASP A 64 -2.79 -0.62 -8.50
N ALA A 65 -1.75 -1.31 -8.98
CA ALA A 65 -0.49 -0.66 -9.37
C ALA A 65 -0.71 0.36 -10.52
N ILE A 66 -1.54 0.02 -11.51
CA ILE A 66 -1.94 0.96 -12.57
C ILE A 66 -2.72 2.15 -11.99
N ALA A 67 -3.66 1.89 -11.07
CA ALA A 67 -4.40 2.95 -10.39
C ALA A 67 -3.48 3.87 -9.59
N ALA A 68 -2.49 3.33 -8.88
CA ALA A 68 -1.48 4.09 -8.16
C ALA A 68 -0.70 5.03 -9.09
N LEU A 69 -0.24 4.51 -10.24
CA LEU A 69 0.46 5.32 -11.24
C LEU A 69 -0.43 6.45 -11.78
N ILE A 70 -1.69 6.17 -12.08
CA ILE A 70 -2.65 7.19 -12.55
C ILE A 70 -2.88 8.24 -11.47
N VAL A 71 -3.18 7.84 -10.24
CA VAL A 71 -3.47 8.76 -9.12
C VAL A 71 -2.27 9.65 -8.83
N ILE A 72 -1.06 9.08 -8.71
CA ILE A 72 0.17 9.87 -8.49
C ILE A 72 0.40 10.84 -9.65
N SER A 73 0.22 10.41 -10.90
CA SER A 73 0.37 11.29 -12.07
C SER A 73 -0.64 12.44 -12.06
N LEU A 74 -1.89 12.18 -11.66
CA LEU A 74 -2.92 13.21 -11.53
C LEU A 74 -2.59 14.18 -10.37
N MET A 75 -2.10 13.68 -9.24
CA MET A 75 -1.69 14.53 -8.11
C MET A 75 -0.66 15.58 -8.54
N PHE A 76 0.37 15.17 -9.29
CA PHE A 76 1.36 16.11 -9.82
C PHE A 76 0.81 17.01 -10.93
N SER A 77 -0.10 16.50 -11.76
CA SER A 77 -0.70 17.30 -12.85
C SER A 77 -1.59 18.44 -12.33
N TYR A 78 -2.23 18.25 -11.17
CA TYR A 78 -3.12 19.24 -10.54
C TYR A 78 -2.46 20.06 -9.42
N SER A 79 -1.18 19.82 -9.12
CA SER A 79 -0.42 20.53 -8.09
C SER A 79 0.82 21.15 -8.72
N PRO A 80 0.67 22.23 -9.52
CA PRO A 80 1.75 22.75 -10.37
C PRO A 80 2.96 23.27 -9.59
N ASP A 81 2.78 23.64 -8.31
CA ASP A 81 3.87 24.06 -7.42
C ASP A 81 4.67 22.86 -6.87
N HIS A 82 4.15 21.64 -7.01
CA HIS A 82 4.78 20.41 -6.53
C HIS A 82 5.45 19.68 -7.71
N THR A 83 6.76 19.48 -7.58
CA THR A 83 7.54 18.65 -8.51
C THR A 83 7.96 17.38 -7.82
N LEU A 84 8.18 16.30 -8.60
CA LEU A 84 8.66 15.03 -8.06
C LEU A 84 10.09 15.21 -7.52
N SER A 85 10.20 15.49 -6.23
CA SER A 85 11.47 15.56 -5.53
C SER A 85 11.97 14.17 -5.18
N PHE A 86 13.29 14.06 -4.93
CA PHE A 86 13.87 12.81 -4.48
C PHE A 86 13.30 12.33 -3.14
N ALA A 87 12.88 13.26 -2.26
CA ALA A 87 12.22 12.91 -1.01
C ALA A 87 10.82 12.32 -1.24
N ILE A 88 10.03 12.90 -2.15
CA ILE A 88 8.72 12.35 -2.53
C ILE A 88 8.87 10.94 -3.13
N ALA A 89 9.81 10.76 -4.05
CA ALA A 89 10.10 9.45 -4.63
C ALA A 89 10.49 8.42 -3.56
N MET A 90 11.35 8.79 -2.62
CA MET A 90 11.76 7.90 -1.52
C MET A 90 10.63 7.59 -0.54
N GLY A 91 9.71 8.52 -0.30
CA GLY A 91 8.50 8.29 0.49
C GLY A 91 7.58 7.25 -0.16
N ILE A 92 7.32 7.38 -1.47
CA ILE A 92 6.53 6.41 -2.25
C ILE A 92 7.22 5.04 -2.26
N ILE A 93 8.53 5.00 -2.51
CA ILE A 93 9.29 3.74 -2.51
C ILE A 93 9.21 3.08 -1.14
N GLY A 94 9.45 3.84 -0.07
CA GLY A 94 9.39 3.32 1.30
C GLY A 94 8.02 2.76 1.66
N SER A 95 6.93 3.42 1.26
CA SER A 95 5.57 2.98 1.57
C SER A 95 5.08 1.79 0.74
N VAL A 96 5.60 1.58 -0.46
CA VAL A 96 5.22 0.45 -1.34
C VAL A 96 6.13 -0.77 -1.15
N LEU A 97 7.35 -0.57 -0.67
CA LEU A 97 8.35 -1.63 -0.54
C LEU A 97 7.89 -2.85 0.29
N PRO A 98 7.18 -2.70 1.43
CA PRO A 98 6.69 -3.85 2.18
C PRO A 98 5.84 -4.83 1.35
N ASP A 99 4.84 -4.33 0.60
CA ASP A 99 4.01 -5.15 -0.29
C ASP A 99 4.85 -5.84 -1.36
N PHE A 100 5.84 -5.14 -1.91
CA PHE A 100 6.74 -5.71 -2.91
C PHE A 100 7.58 -6.87 -2.34
N ILE A 101 8.16 -6.71 -1.15
CA ILE A 101 8.91 -7.77 -0.47
C ILE A 101 7.98 -8.96 -0.17
N ASN A 102 6.76 -8.68 0.31
CA ASN A 102 5.79 -9.73 0.60
C ASN A 102 5.35 -10.47 -0.67
N GLY A 103 5.09 -9.74 -1.76
CA GLY A 103 4.76 -10.31 -3.06
C GLY A 103 5.88 -11.18 -3.65
N ILE A 104 7.15 -10.85 -3.44
CA ILE A 104 8.28 -11.73 -3.81
C ILE A 104 8.22 -13.05 -3.03
N TYR A 105 7.99 -12.98 -1.72
CA TYR A 105 7.87 -14.18 -0.89
C TYR A 105 6.71 -15.05 -1.36
N GLU A 106 5.52 -14.47 -1.58
CA GLU A 106 4.34 -15.23 -1.98
C GLU A 106 4.44 -15.82 -3.40
N ALA A 107 5.12 -15.14 -4.33
CA ALA A 107 5.28 -15.60 -5.71
C ALA A 107 6.34 -16.70 -5.87
N TRP A 108 7.40 -16.69 -5.06
CA TRP A 108 8.57 -17.56 -5.23
C TRP A 108 8.96 -18.40 -4.01
N ASP A 109 8.22 -18.31 -2.90
CA ASP A 109 8.49 -19.02 -1.63
C ASP A 109 9.94 -18.85 -1.14
N VAL A 110 10.43 -17.60 -1.20
CA VAL A 110 11.81 -17.28 -0.82
C VAL A 110 11.96 -17.32 0.72
N LYS A 111 12.42 -18.46 1.26
CA LYS A 111 12.48 -18.70 2.71
C LYS A 111 13.20 -17.63 3.54
N SER A 112 14.18 -16.93 2.98
CA SER A 112 14.87 -15.83 3.68
C SER A 112 13.97 -14.62 3.97
N LEU A 113 12.80 -14.53 3.30
CA LEU A 113 11.79 -13.48 3.48
C LEU A 113 10.60 -13.93 4.35
N GLU A 114 10.56 -15.18 4.82
CA GLU A 114 9.46 -15.71 5.64
C GLU A 114 9.26 -14.88 6.91
N TRP A 115 10.35 -14.42 7.54
CA TRP A 115 10.27 -13.55 8.72
C TRP A 115 9.54 -12.24 8.40
N PHE A 116 9.78 -11.69 7.21
CA PHE A 116 9.19 -10.42 6.79
C PHE A 116 7.70 -10.59 6.47
N ASN A 117 7.34 -11.68 5.80
CA ASN A 117 5.95 -12.06 5.59
C ASN A 117 5.19 -12.17 6.92
N LYS A 118 5.74 -12.88 7.91
CA LYS A 118 5.14 -12.98 9.25
C LYS A 118 5.02 -11.62 9.94
N PHE A 119 6.04 -10.77 9.81
CA PHE A 119 6.05 -9.43 10.38
C PHE A 119 5.01 -8.51 9.72
N HIS A 120 4.91 -8.52 8.39
CA HIS A 120 3.91 -7.78 7.63
C HIS A 120 2.49 -8.22 8.01
N PHE A 121 2.22 -9.54 8.00
CA PHE A 121 0.90 -10.07 8.38
C PHE A 121 0.54 -9.90 9.85
N PHE A 122 1.52 -9.76 10.75
CA PHE A 122 1.25 -9.40 12.14
C PHE A 122 0.56 -8.04 12.24
N PHE A 123 1.01 -7.04 11.47
CA PHE A 123 0.37 -5.73 11.42
C PHE A 123 -0.98 -5.80 10.69
N HIS A 124 -0.98 -6.39 9.51
CA HIS A 124 -2.16 -6.55 8.66
C HIS A 124 -3.34 -7.20 9.39
N ASN A 125 -3.06 -8.21 10.21
CA ASN A 125 -4.10 -9.01 10.86
C ASN A 125 -4.39 -8.58 12.30
N MET A 126 -3.69 -7.55 12.81
CA MET A 126 -3.75 -7.14 14.22
C MET A 126 -5.17 -6.87 14.72
N VAL A 127 -6.00 -6.24 13.88
CA VAL A 127 -7.40 -5.93 14.20
C VAL A 127 -8.36 -6.93 13.55
N SER A 128 -8.12 -7.31 12.30
CA SER A 128 -9.04 -8.15 11.52
C SER A 128 -9.18 -9.56 12.09
N ASP A 129 -8.15 -10.13 12.72
CA ASP A 129 -8.26 -11.44 13.40
C ASP A 129 -9.11 -11.39 14.67
N ARG A 130 -9.26 -10.20 15.29
CA ARG A 130 -10.05 -10.04 16.52
C ARG A 130 -11.48 -9.64 16.26
N SER A 131 -11.69 -8.77 15.26
CA SER A 131 -12.98 -8.10 15.03
C SER A 131 -13.65 -8.50 13.71
N GLY A 132 -12.99 -9.35 12.92
CA GLY A 132 -13.37 -9.63 11.54
C GLY A 132 -12.84 -8.56 10.57
N ASP A 133 -12.77 -8.94 9.29
CA ASP A 133 -12.45 -8.01 8.21
C ASP A 133 -13.74 -7.41 7.62
N VAL A 134 -13.61 -6.27 6.95
CA VAL A 134 -14.72 -5.62 6.25
C VAL A 134 -14.88 -6.21 4.84
N PRO A 135 -16.07 -6.18 4.23
CA PRO A 135 -16.18 -6.51 2.81
C PRO A 135 -15.31 -5.58 1.93
N LEU A 136 -14.60 -6.14 0.94
CA LEU A 136 -13.68 -5.42 0.04
C LEU A 136 -14.26 -4.10 -0.50
N ARG A 137 -15.54 -4.09 -0.89
CA ARG A 137 -16.23 -2.88 -1.39
C ARG A 137 -16.21 -1.71 -0.40
N TYR A 138 -16.36 -1.98 0.90
CA TYR A 138 -16.31 -0.94 1.93
C TYR A 138 -14.87 -0.51 2.19
N GLY A 139 -13.92 -1.45 2.14
CA GLY A 139 -12.50 -1.15 2.19
C GLY A 139 -12.06 -0.22 1.05
N LEU A 140 -12.47 -0.50 -0.19
CA LEU A 140 -12.17 0.34 -1.36
C LEU A 140 -12.81 1.73 -1.26
N LEU A 141 -14.06 1.82 -0.78
CA LEU A 141 -14.71 3.11 -0.56
C LEU A 141 -13.98 3.93 0.53
N GLY A 142 -13.61 3.30 1.64
CA GLY A 142 -12.85 3.95 2.71
C GLY A 142 -11.51 4.48 2.22
N GLN A 143 -10.79 3.68 1.43
CA GLN A 143 -9.52 4.07 0.82
C GLN A 143 -9.67 5.23 -0.17
N LEU A 144 -10.72 5.23 -1.00
CA LEU A 144 -11.01 6.35 -1.89
C LEU A 144 -11.26 7.65 -1.09
N VAL A 145 -12.02 7.58 0.00
CA VAL A 145 -12.26 8.73 0.88
C VAL A 145 -10.96 9.23 1.50
N VAL A 146 -10.10 8.32 1.97
CA VAL A 146 -8.78 8.66 2.53
C VAL A 146 -7.91 9.33 1.48
N ILE A 147 -7.82 8.79 0.25
CA ILE A 147 -7.03 9.37 -0.84
C ILE A 147 -7.53 10.78 -1.18
N LEU A 148 -8.84 10.96 -1.36
CA LEU A 148 -9.43 12.27 -1.69
C LEU A 148 -9.24 13.31 -0.57
N PHE A 149 -9.26 12.86 0.68
CA PHE A 149 -8.98 13.72 1.83
C PHE A 149 -7.50 14.11 1.89
N LEU A 150 -6.61 13.12 1.78
CA LEU A 150 -5.16 13.29 1.85
C LEU A 150 -4.61 14.15 0.72
N GLN A 151 -5.19 14.07 -0.48
CA GLN A 151 -4.82 14.91 -1.62
C GLN A 151 -4.92 16.41 -1.32
N ARG A 152 -5.71 16.84 -0.33
CA ARG A 152 -5.79 18.26 0.07
C ARG A 152 -4.55 18.79 0.79
N PHE A 153 -3.66 17.88 1.20
CA PHE A 153 -2.42 18.18 1.92
C PHE A 153 -1.17 17.96 1.05
N PHE A 154 -1.37 17.53 -0.19
CA PHE A 154 -0.33 17.42 -1.20
C PHE A 154 -0.35 18.66 -2.08
#